data_AF-A0A7V5FZF6-F1
#
_entry.id   AF-A0A7V5FZF6-F1
#
_cell.length_a   1.000
_cell.length_b   1.000
_cell.length_c   1.000
_cell.angle_alpha   90.00
_cell.angle_beta   90.00
_cell.angle_gamma   90.00
#
_symmetry.space_group_name_H-M   'P 1'
#
loop_
_entity.id
_entity.type
_entity.pdbx_description
1 polymer ?
#
loop_
_entity_poly.entity_id
_entity_poly.type
_entity_poly.pdbx_seq_one_letter_code
_entity_poly.pdbx_strand_id
1 'polypeptide(L)'
;MPCFMEKHWLSIQNFNLRRKKMKIAIPVKMNRENPPLAPLFGKAKWFAIVDNGEITIKENPANGGHEVVHWLASLGVNALIIQEMGRNPFDTVKQYETIRVFHGGFERILLDEALAKLEKHELIELNDEESRDAIINHHEKRHPAHDHEHGEGHHHHHHH
;
A
#
# COMPACT_ATOMS: atom_id res chain seq x y z
N MET A 1 -35.31 -39.79 -11.13
CA MET A 1 -35.17 -38.86 -9.98
C MET A 1 -34.22 -39.54 -9.00
N PRO A 2 -33.14 -38.90 -8.47
CA PRO A 2 -32.96 -37.47 -8.15
C PRO A 2 -31.71 -36.79 -8.76
N CYS A 3 -31.69 -35.45 -8.61
CA CYS A 3 -30.62 -34.42 -8.56
C CYS A 3 -29.44 -34.50 -9.54
N PHE A 4 -29.26 -33.61 -10.53
CA PHE A 4 -29.15 -32.13 -10.50
C PHE A 4 -28.07 -31.62 -9.54
N MET A 5 -27.01 -31.03 -10.15
CA MET A 5 -25.94 -30.21 -9.57
C MET A 5 -24.75 -30.90 -8.91
N GLU A 6 -23.81 -31.42 -9.70
CA GLU A 6 -22.44 -31.66 -9.21
C GLU A 6 -21.39 -31.60 -10.32
N LYS A 7 -21.52 -30.65 -11.26
CA LYS A 7 -20.54 -30.45 -12.35
C LYS A 7 -20.10 -28.99 -12.53
N HIS A 8 -20.03 -28.23 -11.44
CA HIS A 8 -19.58 -26.83 -11.49
C HIS A 8 -18.48 -26.48 -10.49
N TRP A 9 -17.77 -27.47 -9.92
CA TRP A 9 -16.72 -27.23 -8.92
C TRP A 9 -15.30 -27.68 -9.30
N LEU A 10 -15.07 -28.21 -10.51
CA LEU A 10 -13.77 -28.78 -10.88
C LEU A 10 -13.05 -28.07 -12.05
N SER A 11 -13.56 -26.94 -12.55
CA SER A 11 -12.97 -26.25 -13.72
C SER A 11 -12.17 -24.98 -13.41
N ILE A 12 -11.83 -24.70 -12.14
CA ILE A 12 -11.05 -23.49 -11.76
C ILE A 12 -9.64 -23.83 -11.26
N GLN A 13 -9.28 -25.10 -11.07
CA GLN A 13 -8.02 -25.46 -10.40
C GLN A 13 -6.81 -25.68 -11.33
N ASN A 14 -6.96 -25.62 -12.66
CA ASN A 14 -5.90 -26.08 -13.58
C ASN A 14 -5.23 -25.02 -14.47
N PHE A 15 -5.46 -23.72 -14.23
CA PHE A 15 -4.73 -22.64 -14.93
C PHE A 15 -3.57 -22.04 -14.11
N ASN A 16 -3.20 -22.67 -12.98
CA ASN A 16 -2.44 -22.02 -11.91
C ASN A 16 -1.01 -22.55 -11.70
N LEU A 17 -0.34 -23.09 -12.73
CA LEU A 17 1.00 -23.70 -12.56
C LEU A 17 2.14 -23.07 -13.36
N ARG A 18 1.93 -21.92 -14.02
CA ARG A 18 3.00 -21.15 -14.69
C ARG A 18 2.96 -19.64 -14.50
N ARG A 19 2.03 -19.11 -13.69
CA ARG A 19 2.11 -17.72 -13.24
C ARG A 19 2.99 -17.68 -12.01
N LYS A 20 4.18 -17.10 -12.19
CA LYS A 20 5.11 -16.66 -11.15
C LYS A 20 4.34 -16.31 -9.86
N LYS A 21 4.64 -16.98 -8.75
CA LYS A 21 4.09 -16.68 -7.42
C LYS A 21 4.19 -15.18 -7.18
N MET A 22 3.08 -14.46 -7.28
CA MET A 22 3.03 -13.02 -7.00
C MET A 22 2.30 -12.83 -5.70
N LYS A 23 3.05 -12.49 -4.66
CA LYS A 23 2.49 -12.07 -3.37
C LYS A 23 2.23 -10.57 -3.42
N ILE A 24 1.00 -10.17 -3.13
CA ILE A 24 0.58 -8.77 -3.15
C ILE A 24 0.34 -8.30 -1.72
N ALA A 25 0.86 -7.15 -1.34
CA ALA A 25 0.56 -6.51 -0.07
C ALA A 25 -0.31 -5.27 -0.30
N ILE A 26 -1.33 -5.11 0.55
CA ILE A 26 -2.29 -4.02 0.46
C ILE A 26 -2.50 -3.46 1.88
N PRO A 27 -2.19 -2.18 2.14
CA PRO A 27 -2.44 -1.57 3.44
C PRO A 27 -3.95 -1.36 3.61
N VAL A 28 -4.50 -1.84 4.71
CA VAL A 28 -5.94 -1.78 4.99
C VAL A 28 -6.19 -1.15 6.35
N LYS A 29 -7.31 -0.42 6.46
CA LYS A 29 -7.64 0.26 7.74
C LYS A 29 -8.22 -0.71 8.78
N MET A 30 -8.79 -1.83 8.35
CA MET A 30 -9.60 -2.72 9.17
C MET A 30 -9.41 -4.19 8.78
N ASN A 31 -9.60 -5.09 9.73
CA ASN A 31 -9.67 -6.54 9.51
C ASN A 31 -11.13 -6.98 9.25
N ARG A 32 -11.59 -6.88 8.00
CA ARG A 32 -12.92 -7.34 7.53
C ARG A 32 -12.75 -8.04 6.18
N GLU A 33 -13.79 -8.72 5.66
CA GLU A 33 -13.73 -9.43 4.37
C GLU A 33 -13.41 -8.53 3.17
N ASN A 34 -13.88 -7.27 3.17
CA ASN A 34 -13.57 -6.30 2.11
C ASN A 34 -13.25 -4.92 2.70
N PRO A 35 -12.05 -4.75 3.29
CA PRO A 35 -11.71 -3.51 3.96
C PRO A 35 -11.32 -2.44 2.95
N PRO A 36 -11.59 -1.15 3.25
CA PRO A 36 -11.07 -0.06 2.44
C PRO A 36 -9.55 0.03 2.58
N LEU A 37 -8.89 0.38 1.48
CA LEU A 37 -7.46 0.67 1.48
C LEU A 37 -7.16 1.82 2.44
N ALA A 38 -6.04 1.72 3.13
CA ALA A 38 -5.56 2.82 3.95
C ALA A 38 -4.91 3.88 3.04
N PRO A 39 -5.24 5.18 3.22
CA PRO A 39 -4.66 6.23 2.40
C PRO A 39 -3.15 6.37 2.66
N LEU A 40 -2.75 6.29 3.94
CA LEU A 40 -1.36 6.43 4.37
C LEU A 40 -0.71 5.07 4.61
N PHE A 41 0.28 4.73 3.78
CA PHE A 41 1.03 3.47 3.90
C PHE A 41 1.76 3.32 5.26
N GLY A 42 2.54 4.32 5.66
CA GLY A 42 3.38 4.23 6.87
C GLY A 42 2.63 4.28 8.20
N LYS A 43 1.33 4.63 8.19
CA LYS A 43 0.45 4.66 9.38
C LYS A 43 -0.62 3.56 9.34
N ALA A 44 -0.58 2.68 8.33
CA ALA A 44 -1.52 1.57 8.25
C ALA A 44 -1.30 0.59 9.40
N LYS A 45 -2.39 0.23 10.09
CA LYS A 45 -2.37 -0.73 11.20
C LYS A 45 -2.40 -2.18 10.72
N TRP A 46 -2.93 -2.42 9.53
CA TRP A 46 -3.16 -3.77 9.01
C TRP A 46 -2.71 -3.84 7.55
N PHE A 47 -2.23 -5.01 7.15
CA PHE A 47 -1.82 -5.32 5.79
C PHE A 47 -2.50 -6.62 5.35
N ALA A 48 -3.27 -6.54 4.27
CA ALA A 48 -3.78 -7.70 3.57
C ALA A 48 -2.69 -8.23 2.64
N ILE A 49 -2.23 -9.45 2.88
CA ILE A 49 -1.27 -10.17 2.04
C ILE A 49 -2.05 -11.18 1.21
N VAL A 50 -1.99 -11.06 -0.10
CA VAL A 50 -2.65 -11.96 -1.05
C VAL A 50 -1.60 -12.90 -1.62
N ASP A 51 -1.72 -14.19 -1.35
CA ASP A 51 -0.89 -15.27 -1.92
C ASP A 51 -1.78 -16.24 -2.69
N ASN A 52 -1.67 -16.29 -4.02
CA ASN A 52 -2.43 -17.21 -4.88
C ASN A 52 -3.96 -17.19 -4.68
N GLY A 53 -4.52 -16.04 -4.28
CA GLY A 53 -5.94 -15.85 -3.99
C GLY A 53 -6.33 -16.04 -2.52
N GLU A 54 -5.40 -16.49 -1.67
CA GLU A 54 -5.57 -16.50 -0.21
C GLU A 54 -5.23 -15.13 0.36
N ILE A 55 -6.21 -14.50 1.02
CA ILE A 55 -6.06 -13.19 1.65
C ILE A 55 -5.77 -13.39 3.14
N THR A 56 -4.57 -13.04 3.58
CA THR A 56 -4.16 -13.06 4.99
C THR A 56 -4.00 -11.63 5.49
N ILE A 57 -4.84 -11.21 6.43
CA ILE A 57 -4.70 -9.89 7.08
C ILE A 57 -3.76 -10.03 8.27
N LYS A 58 -2.63 -9.31 8.23
CA LYS A 58 -1.65 -9.24 9.32
C LYS A 58 -1.64 -7.84 9.92
N GLU A 59 -1.52 -7.78 11.24
CA GLU A 59 -1.25 -6.52 11.91
C GLU A 59 0.17 -6.05 11.55
N ASN A 60 0.33 -4.73 11.42
CA ASN A 60 1.63 -4.12 11.18
C ASN A 60 2.46 -4.14 12.48
N PRO A 61 3.55 -4.92 12.55
CA PRO A 61 4.42 -4.92 13.72
C PRO A 61 5.36 -3.69 13.78
N ALA A 62 5.42 -2.92 12.70
CA ALA A 62 6.41 -1.88 12.48
C ALA A 62 5.86 -0.46 12.74
N ASN A 63 6.71 0.42 13.26
CA ASN A 63 6.36 1.81 13.60
C ASN A 63 6.93 2.81 12.56
N GLY A 64 6.90 2.44 11.28
CA GLY A 64 7.33 3.34 10.21
C GLY A 64 7.28 2.70 8.82
N GLY A 65 7.15 3.53 7.78
CA GLY A 65 7.06 3.05 6.40
C GLY A 65 8.28 2.23 5.95
N HIS A 66 9.48 2.55 6.44
CA HIS A 66 10.70 1.83 6.08
C HIS A 66 10.71 0.39 6.64
N GLU A 67 10.40 0.23 7.94
CA GLU A 67 10.31 -1.08 8.57
C GLU A 67 9.21 -1.96 7.95
N VAL A 68 8.08 -1.34 7.58
CA VAL A 68 7.01 -2.05 6.86
C VAL A 68 7.55 -2.66 5.56
N VAL A 69 8.35 -1.91 4.79
CA VAL A 69 8.94 -2.42 3.55
C VAL A 69 9.87 -3.59 3.81
N HIS A 70 10.74 -3.51 4.81
CA HIS A 70 11.61 -4.62 5.21
C HIS A 70 10.81 -5.87 5.64
N TRP A 71 9.73 -5.67 6.38
CA TRP A 71 8.84 -6.74 6.80
C TRP A 71 8.13 -7.39 5.62
N LEU A 72 7.61 -6.59 4.68
CA LEU A 72 6.98 -7.10 3.45
C LEU A 72 7.98 -7.84 2.55
N ALA A 73 9.21 -7.33 2.42
CA ALA A 73 10.30 -7.99 1.71
C ALA A 73 10.61 -9.36 2.33
N SER A 74 10.64 -9.45 3.67
CA SER A 74 10.87 -10.70 4.41
C SER A 74 9.76 -11.74 4.20
N LEU A 75 8.53 -11.30 3.90
CA LEU A 75 7.41 -12.18 3.55
C LEU A 75 7.46 -12.69 2.09
N GLY A 76 8.38 -12.15 1.28
CA GLY A 76 8.53 -12.44 -0.14
C GLY A 76 7.44 -11.79 -0.99
N VAL A 77 6.94 -10.62 -0.58
CA VAL A 77 5.99 -9.82 -1.36
C VAL A 77 6.66 -9.33 -2.64
N ASN A 78 5.94 -9.37 -3.76
CA ASN A 78 6.41 -8.92 -5.07
C ASN A 78 5.71 -7.67 -5.57
N ALA A 79 4.51 -7.38 -5.04
CA ALA A 79 3.69 -6.28 -5.46
C ALA A 79 3.09 -5.58 -4.23
N LEU A 80 3.04 -4.26 -4.26
CA LEU A 80 2.51 -3.43 -3.18
C LEU A 80 1.55 -2.42 -3.78
N ILE A 81 0.27 -2.44 -3.38
CA ILE A 81 -0.73 -1.48 -3.85
C ILE A 81 -0.92 -0.41 -2.78
N ILE A 82 -0.73 0.87 -3.12
CA ILE A 82 -0.83 1.98 -2.16
C ILE A 82 -1.57 3.18 -2.77
N GLN A 83 -2.11 4.04 -1.90
CA GLN A 83 -2.68 5.33 -2.32
C GLN A 83 -1.64 6.43 -2.19
N GLU A 84 -1.16 6.70 -0.97
CA GLU A 84 -0.14 7.70 -0.70
C GLU A 84 1.12 7.07 -0.09
N MET A 85 2.28 7.44 -0.64
CA MET A 85 3.61 7.07 -0.13
C MET A 85 4.44 8.32 0.13
N GLY A 86 5.20 8.31 1.22
CA GLY A 86 6.27 9.28 1.45
C GLY A 86 7.55 8.91 0.71
N ARG A 87 8.49 9.86 0.64
CA ARG A 87 9.78 9.69 -0.06
C ARG A 87 10.64 8.57 0.54
N ASN A 88 10.78 8.51 1.86
CA ASN A 88 11.60 7.50 2.56
C ASN A 88 11.20 6.04 2.28
N PRO A 89 9.94 5.62 2.47
CA PRO A 89 9.55 4.25 2.19
C PRO A 89 9.67 3.88 0.70
N PHE A 90 9.47 4.83 -0.21
CA PHE A 90 9.67 4.59 -1.65
C PHE A 90 11.13 4.28 -1.97
N ASP A 91 12.08 5.06 -1.43
CA ASP A 91 13.51 4.83 -1.60
C ASP A 91 13.91 3.43 -1.08
N THR A 92 13.36 3.04 0.07
CA THR A 92 13.58 1.69 0.64
C THR A 92 13.04 0.60 -0.29
N VAL A 93 11.83 0.75 -0.85
CA VAL A 93 11.30 -0.25 -1.81
C VAL A 93 12.18 -0.34 -3.05
N LYS A 94 12.73 0.77 -3.54
CA LYS A 94 13.61 0.78 -4.72
C LYS A 94 14.89 -0.03 -4.51
N GLN A 95 15.38 -0.15 -3.27
CA GLN A 95 16.48 -1.06 -2.95
C GLN A 95 16.11 -2.54 -3.17
N TYR A 96 14.81 -2.85 -3.16
CA TYR A 96 14.27 -4.17 -3.44
C TYR A 96 13.71 -4.23 -4.86
N GLU A 97 14.55 -4.55 -5.85
CA GLU A 97 14.14 -4.74 -7.27
C GLU A 97 13.06 -5.83 -7.48
N THR A 98 12.76 -6.59 -6.43
CA THR A 98 11.75 -7.65 -6.44
C THR A 98 10.34 -7.14 -6.11
N ILE A 99 10.22 -5.95 -5.51
CA ILE A 99 8.96 -5.36 -5.06
C ILE A 99 8.53 -4.26 -6.02
N ARG A 100 7.39 -4.45 -6.68
CA ARG A 100 6.75 -3.45 -7.54
C ARG A 100 5.72 -2.67 -6.75
N VAL A 101 5.69 -1.35 -6.91
CA VAL A 101 4.72 -0.49 -6.25
C VAL A 101 3.67 -0.05 -7.26
N PHE A 102 2.41 -0.22 -6.93
CA PHE A 102 1.27 0.16 -7.76
C PHE A 102 0.45 1.22 -7.04
N HIS A 103 0.03 2.24 -7.78
CA HIS A 103 -0.85 3.28 -7.27
C HIS A 103 -2.31 2.88 -7.47
N GLY A 104 -3.03 2.66 -6.36
CA GLY A 104 -4.44 2.29 -6.32
C GLY A 104 -5.42 3.42 -6.71
N GLY A 105 -4.92 4.64 -6.87
CA GLY A 105 -5.72 5.85 -7.01
C GLY A 105 -5.87 6.60 -5.68
N PHE A 106 -6.11 7.92 -5.77
CA PHE A 106 -6.36 8.79 -4.61
C PHE A 106 -7.79 8.65 -4.03
N GLU A 107 -8.64 7.88 -4.70
CA GLU A 107 -10.03 7.65 -4.28
C GLU A 107 -10.14 6.49 -3.29
N ARG A 108 -11.23 6.49 -2.52
CA ARG A 108 -11.50 5.41 -1.57
C ARG A 108 -11.89 4.14 -2.33
N ILE A 109 -10.93 3.23 -2.49
CA ILE A 109 -11.13 1.92 -3.12
C ILE A 109 -11.10 0.80 -2.08
N LEU A 110 -11.84 -0.28 -2.37
CA LEU A 110 -11.89 -1.49 -1.56
C LEU A 110 -10.81 -2.49 -1.99
N LEU A 111 -10.51 -3.47 -1.13
CA LEU A 111 -9.54 -4.53 -1.41
C LEU A 111 -9.85 -5.28 -2.71
N ASP A 112 -11.12 -5.66 -2.89
CA ASP A 112 -11.60 -6.37 -4.08
C ASP A 112 -11.40 -5.53 -5.36
N GLU A 113 -11.74 -4.23 -5.30
CA GLU A 113 -11.54 -3.32 -6.44
C GLU A 113 -10.07 -3.10 -6.76
N ALA A 114 -9.21 -3.03 -5.74
CA ALA A 114 -7.77 -2.92 -5.92
C ALA A 114 -7.20 -4.13 -6.67
N LEU A 115 -7.63 -5.34 -6.29
CA LEU A 115 -7.24 -6.58 -6.95
C LEU A 115 -7.78 -6.65 -8.37
N ALA A 116 -9.06 -6.31 -8.58
CA ALA A 116 -9.67 -6.28 -9.91
C ALA A 116 -8.94 -5.32 -10.86
N LYS A 117 -8.54 -4.12 -10.39
CA LYS A 117 -7.75 -3.17 -11.17
C LYS A 117 -6.35 -3.69 -11.48
N LEU A 118 -5.73 -4.39 -10.52
CA LEU A 118 -4.42 -5.04 -10.74
C LEU A 118 -4.54 -6.12 -11.82
N GLU A 119 -5.56 -6.97 -11.78
CA GLU A 119 -5.79 -8.01 -12.80
C GLU A 119 -6.07 -7.44 -14.19
N LYS A 120 -6.72 -6.28 -14.26
CA LYS A 120 -6.96 -5.55 -15.52
C LYS A 120 -5.74 -4.76 -16.01
N HIS A 121 -4.65 -4.70 -15.25
CA HIS A 121 -3.48 -3.85 -15.48
C HIS A 121 -3.84 -2.35 -15.62
N GLU A 122 -4.89 -1.89 -14.93
CA GLU A 122 -5.31 -0.48 -14.92
C GLU A 122 -4.57 0.35 -13.85
N LEU A 123 -3.74 -0.29 -13.04
CA LEU A 123 -2.95 0.39 -12.00
C LEU A 123 -1.66 0.97 -12.57
N ILE A 124 -1.31 2.17 -12.10
CA ILE A 124 -0.06 2.84 -12.47
C ILE A 124 1.07 2.23 -11.65
N GLU A 125 2.05 1.60 -12.30
CA GLU A 125 3.27 1.14 -11.65
C GLU A 125 4.19 2.34 -11.36
N LEU A 126 4.57 2.51 -10.11
CA LEU A 126 5.46 3.57 -9.65
C LEU A 126 6.91 3.12 -9.78
N ASN A 127 7.35 2.92 -11.02
CA ASN A 127 8.73 2.58 -11.34
C ASN A 127 9.58 3.82 -11.68
N ASP A 128 8.94 4.91 -12.09
CA ASP A 128 9.59 6.10 -12.65
C ASP A 128 9.56 7.31 -11.69
N GLU A 129 10.59 8.16 -11.78
CA GLU A 129 10.70 9.39 -10.96
C GLU A 129 9.55 10.38 -11.21
N GLU A 130 8.91 10.36 -12.38
CA GLU A 130 7.76 11.23 -12.67
C GLU A 130 6.51 10.82 -11.90
N SER A 131 6.24 9.51 -11.82
CA SER A 131 5.12 8.98 -11.01
C SER A 131 5.37 9.17 -9.52
N ARG A 132 6.65 9.12 -9.10
CA ARG A 132 7.10 9.50 -7.75
C ARG A 132 6.74 10.95 -7.45
N ASP A 133 7.17 11.89 -8.30
CA ASP A 133 6.96 13.32 -8.06
C ASP A 133 5.48 13.72 -8.05
N ALA A 134 4.63 13.04 -8.83
CA ALA A 134 3.18 13.25 -8.81
C ALA A 134 2.54 12.89 -7.44
N ILE A 135 2.98 11.79 -6.82
CA ILE A 135 2.43 11.33 -5.53
C ILE A 135 3.08 12.08 -4.36
N ILE A 136 4.39 12.32 -4.40
CA ILE A 136 5.09 13.09 -3.36
C ILE A 136 4.58 14.53 -3.31
N ASN A 137 4.42 15.22 -4.45
CA ASN A 137 3.86 16.57 -4.47
C ASN A 137 2.43 16.63 -3.93
N HIS A 138 1.62 15.60 -4.18
CA HIS A 138 0.27 15.52 -3.62
C HIS A 138 0.29 15.34 -2.09
N HIS A 139 1.27 14.59 -1.57
CA HIS A 139 1.45 14.38 -0.13
C HIS A 139 2.03 15.61 0.58
N GLU A 140 3.04 16.27 0.01
CA GLU A 140 3.70 17.45 0.61
C GLU A 140 2.79 18.68 0.65
N LYS A 141 1.89 18.85 -0.34
CA LYS A 141 0.88 19.92 -0.30
C LYS A 141 -0.09 19.83 0.88
N ARG A 142 -0.20 18.67 1.54
CA ARG A 142 -1.06 18.46 2.72
C ARG A 142 -0.32 18.57 4.04
N HIS A 143 0.99 18.79 4.03
CA HIS A 143 1.70 19.30 5.19
C HIS A 143 1.61 20.82 5.11
N PRO A 144 0.71 21.49 5.87
CA PRO A 144 0.98 22.88 6.16
C PRO A 144 2.37 22.89 6.79
N ALA A 145 3.29 23.64 6.18
CA ALA A 145 4.50 24.03 6.86
C ALA A 145 4.06 24.54 8.23
N HIS A 146 4.32 23.76 9.28
CA HIS A 146 4.40 24.35 10.61
C HIS A 146 5.68 25.17 10.53
N ASP A 147 5.52 26.39 10.03
CA ASP A 147 6.32 27.53 10.45
C ASP A 147 6.33 27.46 11.98
N HIS A 148 7.35 26.81 12.52
CA HIS A 148 7.82 27.13 13.85
C HIS A 148 8.47 28.51 13.71
N GLU A 149 7.60 29.52 13.64
CA GLU A 149 7.92 30.90 13.93
C GLU A 149 8.46 30.86 15.37
N HIS A 150 9.79 30.82 15.49
CA HIS A 150 10.47 31.12 16.73
C HIS A 150 10.07 32.55 17.07
N GLY A 151 9.06 32.69 17.94
CA GLY A 151 8.71 33.96 18.53
C GLY A 151 9.95 34.53 19.21
N GLU A 152 10.58 35.50 18.55
CA GLU A 152 11.49 36.45 19.17
C GLU A 152 10.68 37.21 20.22
N GLY A 153 10.67 36.67 21.44
CA GLY A 153 10.22 37.36 22.63
C GLY A 153 11.16 38.53 22.92
N HIS A 154 10.98 39.63 22.18
CA HIS A 154 11.47 40.95 22.54
C HIS A 154 10.81 41.39 23.84
N HIS A 155 11.39 41.00 24.97
CA HIS A 155 11.12 41.62 26.26
C HIS A 155 12.10 42.77 26.49
N HIS A 156 11.59 43.99 26.29
CA HIS A 156 12.17 45.22 26.82
C HIS A 156 12.26 45.16 28.36
N HIS A 157 13.39 45.58 28.95
CA HIS A 157 13.36 46.42 30.16
C HIS A 157 14.68 47.18 30.44
N HIS A 158 14.55 48.51 30.42
CA HIS A 158 15.24 49.58 31.15
C HIS A 158 16.19 49.22 32.30
N HIS A 159 17.34 49.91 32.44
CA HIS A 159 17.52 51.13 33.28
C HIS A 159 19.01 51.51 33.41
N HIS A 160 19.34 52.80 33.18
CA HIS A 160 20.41 53.51 33.87
C HIS A 160 20.03 54.99 33.97
#